data_AF-A0A945GTY8-F1
#
_entry.id   AF-A0A945GTY8-F1
#
_cell.length_a   1.000
_cell.length_b   1.000
_cell.length_c   1.000
_cell.angle_alpha   90.00
_cell.angle_beta   90.00
_cell.angle_gamma   90.00
#
_symmetry.space_group_name_H-M   'P 1'
#
loop_
_entity.id
_entity.type
_entity.pdbx_description
1 polymer ?
#
loop_
_entity_poly.entity_id
_entity_poly.type
_entity_poly.pdbx_seq_one_letter_code
_entity_poly.pdbx_strand_id
1 'polypeptide(L)' 'PIDCPDINGDGIVNVTDLLVVIDQWGLTNSPADVNADGIVDVSDLLIVVGNWGPCE' A
#
# COMPACT_ATOMS: atom_id res chain seq x y z
N PRO A 1 -4.49 -13.56 -0.28
CA PRO A 1 -4.59 -12.66 0.89
C PRO A 1 -3.28 -11.88 0.97
N ILE A 2 -3.35 -10.57 0.73
CA ILE A 2 -2.19 -9.71 0.90
C ILE A 2 -2.20 -9.38 2.38
N ASP A 3 -1.55 -10.23 3.17
CA ASP A 3 -1.62 -10.18 4.63
C ASP A 3 -0.89 -8.95 5.19
N CYS A 4 -0.14 -8.22 4.37
CA CYS A 4 0.50 -7.00 4.81
C CYS A 4 0.90 -6.05 3.66
N PRO A 5 0.26 -4.87 3.53
CA PRO A 5 0.69 -3.79 2.63
C PRO A 5 1.77 -2.91 3.26
N ASP A 6 2.88 -3.51 3.70
CA ASP A 6 4.13 -2.83 4.11
C ASP A 6 4.95 -2.56 2.85
N ILE A 7 4.86 -1.34 2.34
CA ILE A 7 5.40 -0.94 1.04
C ILE A 7 6.85 -0.49 1.20
N ASN A 8 7.20 0.10 2.35
CA ASN A 8 8.56 0.58 2.61
C ASN A 8 9.49 -0.52 3.19
N GLY A 9 8.93 -1.64 3.63
CA GLY A 9 9.64 -2.80 4.16
C GLY A 9 10.16 -2.62 5.59
N ASP A 10 9.52 -1.79 6.41
CA ASP A 10 9.95 -1.49 7.79
C ASP A 10 9.31 -2.41 8.86
N GLY A 11 8.40 -3.29 8.45
CA GLY A 11 7.67 -4.22 9.32
C GLY A 11 6.44 -3.61 10.00
N ILE A 12 6.03 -2.38 9.65
CA ILE A 12 4.87 -1.71 10.23
C ILE A 12 4.09 -0.97 9.14
N VAL A 13 2.85 -1.39 8.88
CA VAL A 13 1.91 -0.64 8.04
C VAL A 13 1.48 0.64 8.77
N ASN A 14 1.97 1.78 8.31
CA ASN A 14 1.71 3.07 8.94
C ASN A 14 1.59 4.23 7.93
N VAL A 15 1.71 5.47 8.42
CA VAL A 15 1.61 6.67 7.59
C VAL A 15 2.66 6.70 6.48
N THR A 16 3.80 6.05 6.68
CA THR A 16 4.87 5.99 5.69
C THR A 16 4.44 5.21 4.45
N ASP A 17 3.78 4.05 4.61
CA ASP A 17 3.22 3.28 3.48
C ASP A 17 2.11 4.04 2.77
N LEU A 18 1.24 4.70 3.54
CA LEU A 18 0.19 5.55 2.97
C LEU A 18 0.77 6.70 2.13
N LEU A 19 1.88 7.29 2.57
CA LEU A 19 2.57 8.32 1.80
C LEU A 19 3.22 7.76 0.53
N VAL A 20 3.63 6.49 0.50
CA VAL A 20 4.09 5.82 -0.73
C VAL A 20 2.94 5.65 -1.73
N VAL A 21 1.73 5.28 -1.28
CA VAL A 21 0.55 5.22 -2.17
C VAL A 21 0.22 6.58 -2.77
N ILE A 22 0.25 7.64 -1.96
CA ILE A 22 -0.02 9.00 -2.43
C ILE A 22 1.05 9.49 -3.42
N ASP A 23 2.33 9.19 -3.16
CA ASP A 23 3.44 9.52 -4.06
C ASP A 23 3.30 8.84 -5.44
N GLN A 24 2.80 7.61 -5.46
CA GLN A 24 2.69 6.78 -6.65
C GLN A 24 1.31 6.79 -7.31
N TRP A 25 0.45 7.73 -6.92
CA TRP A 25 -0.94 7.79 -7.36
C TRP A 25 -1.10 7.82 -8.89
N GLY A 26 -1.94 6.94 -9.42
CA GLY A 26 -2.22 6.82 -10.85
C GLY A 26 -1.10 6.18 -11.68
N LEU A 27 -0.01 5.71 -11.06
CA LEU A 27 1.02 4.96 -11.75
C LEU A 27 0.54 3.53 -12.07
N THR A 28 1.02 3.03 -13.20
CA THR A 28 0.92 1.62 -13.58
C THR A 28 2.28 0.96 -13.32
N ASN A 29 2.31 -0.32 -12.91
CA ASN A 29 3.55 -1.06 -12.57
C ASN A 29 4.32 -0.40 -11.40
N SER A 30 3.61 -0.19 -10.30
CA SER A 30 4.10 0.43 -9.08
C SER A 30 4.05 -0.59 -7.93
N PRO A 31 5.02 -0.59 -6.99
CA PRO A 31 4.92 -1.39 -5.78
C PRO A 31 3.78 -0.96 -4.84
N ALA A 32 3.17 0.21 -5.07
CA ALA A 32 2.03 0.71 -4.32
C ALA A 32 0.67 0.26 -4.91
N ASP A 33 0.67 -0.46 -6.05
CA ASP A 33 -0.48 -1.20 -6.57
C ASP A 33 -0.59 -2.48 -5.74
N VAL A 34 -1.14 -2.31 -4.54
CA VAL A 34 -1.20 -3.37 -3.53
C VAL A 34 -2.27 -4.37 -3.85
N ASN A 35 -3.31 -4.05 -4.63
CA ASN A 35 -4.31 -5.05 -5.04
C ASN A 35 -3.95 -5.78 -6.35
N ALA A 36 -2.88 -5.33 -7.03
CA ALA A 36 -2.38 -5.83 -8.31
C ALA A 36 -3.40 -5.76 -9.45
N ASP A 37 -4.25 -4.74 -9.47
CA ASP A 37 -5.24 -4.49 -10.53
C ASP A 37 -4.68 -3.68 -11.70
N GLY A 38 -3.45 -3.18 -11.58
CA GLY A 38 -2.69 -2.51 -12.61
C GLY A 38 -2.63 -0.99 -12.48
N ILE A 39 -3.28 -0.39 -11.47
CA ILE A 39 -3.24 1.05 -11.22
C ILE A 39 -3.22 1.36 -9.72
N VAL A 40 -2.40 2.33 -9.31
CA VAL A 40 -2.46 2.86 -7.93
C VAL A 40 -3.65 3.80 -7.79
N ASP A 41 -4.66 3.40 -7.02
CA ASP A 41 -5.83 4.22 -6.76
C ASP A 41 -6.37 4.14 -5.32
N VAL A 42 -7.61 4.56 -5.13
CA VAL A 42 -8.26 4.58 -3.83
C VAL A 42 -8.42 3.20 -3.21
N SER A 43 -8.50 2.16 -4.04
CA SER A 43 -8.61 0.77 -3.60
C SER A 43 -7.36 0.34 -2.85
N ASP A 44 -6.18 0.72 -3.36
CA ASP A 44 -4.90 0.45 -2.71
C ASP A 44 -4.75 1.19 -1.38
N LEU A 45 -5.11 2.48 -1.38
CA LEU A 45 -5.10 3.29 -0.17
C LEU A 45 -5.98 2.67 0.92
N LEU A 46 -7.18 2.21 0.57
CA LEU A 46 -8.10 1.59 1.53
C LEU A 46 -7.57 0.26 2.07
N ILE A 47 -6.76 -0.47 1.30
CA ILE A 47 -6.08 -1.69 1.78
C ILE A 47 -5.01 -1.32 2.81
N VAL A 48 -4.19 -0.28 2.58
CA VAL A 48 -3.21 0.19 3.58
C VAL A 48 -3.90 0.61 4.87
N VAL A 49 -4.93 1.45 4.78
CA VAL A 49 -5.70 1.92 5.95
C VAL A 49 -6.39 0.75 6.69
N GLY A 50 -6.86 -0.25 5.95
CA GLY A 50 -7.51 -1.43 6.50
C GLY A 50 -6.60 -2.38 7.28
N ASN A 51 -5.28 -2.33 7.05
CA ASN A 51 -4.29 -3.24 7.63
C ASN A 51 -3.26 -2.51 8.51
N TRP A 52 -3.66 -1.40 9.14
CA TRP A 52 -2.78 -0.57 9.97
C TRP A 52 -2.19 -1.33 11.15
N GLY A 53 -0.89 -1.17 11.40
CA GLY A 53 -0.19 -1.78 12.52
C GLY A 53 0.96 -2.71 12.09
N PRO A 54 1.40 -3.61 12.98
CA PRO A 54 2.49 -4.53 12.67
C PRO A 54 2.21 -5.42 11.47
N CYS A 55 3.24 -5.66 10.69
CA CYS A 55 3.28 -6.61 9.58
C CYS A 55 3.89 -7.93 10.07
N GLU A 56 3.08 -8.96 10.32
CA GLU A 56 3.53 -10.30 10.77
C GLU A 56 3.18 -11.41 9.77
#